data_AF-A0A9D9LG56-F1
#
_entry.id   AF-A0A9D9LG56-F1
#
_cell.length_a   1.000
_cell.length_b   1.000
_cell.length_c   1.000
_cell.angle_alpha   90.00
_cell.angle_beta   90.00
_cell.angle_gamma   90.00
#
_symmetry.space_group_name_H-M   'P 1'
#
loop_
_entity.id
_entity.type
_entity.pdbx_description
1 polymer ?
#
loop_
_entity_poly.entity_id
_entity_poly.type
_entity_poly.pdbx_seq_one_letter_code
_entity_poly.pdbx_strand_id
1 'polypeptide(L)'
;MGIRGLRNGAIVTFFISMAILLVGGYFAVDKVPPVPAKVVSGQAAVTDQATIMRGQDTYQRYGLMDHGSVWGHGSLRGMDFAAHTLHMVGEHMRDFVAGGGQPQSGAYAGLPDAKKREADAAVISEMRTNRYNESAKTLELTPAQVYALERVRAYWEKEFAQGDNRYGFLPNTVPTAQERKDIADFFFWTAWAAGTPRPGLSYTYTNNWPADRSMGNTASTEALLWSLASIISLLAVLGTVVYLVHRYGFFYGEAKAVEASYKLLQTPVTPSQRSCAKFFLVAGLLFVVQIFNGGLLAHYTVHPGTFYVEFIGQTYPYSWAKSWHLQLAILWIALSWMGTAIYLAPLVAGREPKGQRAMVNILFTAAFAVTAGSLLGEVLGIKGYLGDAWFWLGHQGWEYLELGRLWQILLFGGLIFWLVVVYRAIGPVLKGSAN
;
A
#
# COMPACT_ATOMS: atom_id res chain seq x y z
N MET A 1 27.36 -15.60 -26.68
CA MET A 1 27.55 -14.17 -26.35
C MET A 1 28.59 -14.08 -25.24
N GLY A 2 29.68 -13.32 -25.39
CA GLY A 2 30.70 -13.22 -24.33
C GLY A 2 30.23 -12.38 -23.14
N ILE A 3 30.92 -12.48 -22.00
CA ILE A 3 30.60 -11.74 -20.75
C ILE A 3 30.46 -10.22 -20.98
N ARG A 4 31.29 -9.63 -21.85
CA ARG A 4 31.19 -8.20 -22.19
C ARG A 4 29.86 -7.84 -22.87
N GLY A 5 29.37 -8.71 -23.75
CA GLY A 5 28.08 -8.52 -24.42
C GLY A 5 26.92 -8.57 -23.44
N LEU A 6 26.93 -9.56 -22.53
CA LEU A 6 25.92 -9.68 -21.46
C LEU A 6 25.91 -8.49 -20.53
N ARG A 7 27.09 -8.06 -20.08
CA ARG A 7 27.25 -6.87 -19.25
C ARG A 7 26.68 -5.63 -19.94
N ASN A 8 27.06 -5.39 -21.18
CA ASN A 8 26.59 -4.22 -21.93
C ASN A 8 25.06 -4.29 -22.14
N GLY A 9 24.52 -5.47 -22.47
CA GLY A 9 23.08 -5.69 -22.57
C GLY A 9 22.35 -5.37 -21.27
N ALA A 10 22.84 -5.86 -20.13
CA ALA A 10 22.27 -5.58 -18.81
C ALA A 10 22.29 -4.08 -18.48
N ILE A 11 23.40 -3.39 -18.75
CA ILE A 11 23.54 -1.93 -18.56
C ILE A 11 22.52 -1.18 -19.42
N VAL A 12 22.41 -1.52 -20.70
CA VAL A 12 21.47 -0.87 -21.62
C VAL A 12 20.03 -1.09 -21.17
N THR A 13 19.65 -2.33 -20.82
CA THR A 13 18.31 -2.64 -20.29
C THR A 13 17.99 -1.83 -19.04
N PHE A 14 18.94 -1.71 -18.10
CA PHE A 14 18.76 -0.90 -16.90
C PHE A 14 18.47 0.57 -17.24
N PHE A 15 19.32 1.22 -18.04
CA PHE A 15 19.14 2.64 -18.37
C PHE A 15 17.87 2.91 -19.18
N ILE A 16 17.52 2.04 -20.13
CA ILE A 16 16.28 2.18 -20.90
C ILE A 16 15.07 2.03 -19.98
N SER A 17 15.03 1.01 -19.13
CA SER A 17 13.91 0.80 -18.20
C SER A 17 13.76 1.96 -17.20
N MET A 18 14.87 2.48 -16.69
CA MET A 18 14.90 3.65 -15.80
C MET A 18 14.42 4.91 -16.53
N ALA A 19 14.85 5.13 -17.78
CA ALA A 19 14.40 6.26 -18.57
C ALA A 19 12.87 6.20 -18.81
N ILE A 20 12.34 5.02 -19.16
CA ILE A 20 10.90 4.82 -19.32
C ILE A 20 10.15 5.13 -18.02
N LEU A 21 10.64 4.64 -16.88
CA LEU A 21 10.03 4.90 -15.56
C LEU A 21 10.01 6.40 -15.24
N LEU A 22 11.15 7.08 -15.38
CA LEU A 22 11.29 8.50 -15.01
C LEU A 22 10.49 9.41 -15.95
N VAL A 23 10.55 9.16 -17.26
CA VAL A 23 9.79 9.92 -18.25
C VAL A 23 8.29 9.69 -18.07
N GLY A 24 7.86 8.44 -17.85
CA GLY A 24 6.47 8.12 -17.54
C GLY A 24 5.98 8.82 -16.27
N GLY A 25 6.80 8.82 -15.20
CA GLY A 25 6.51 9.53 -13.96
C GLY A 25 6.36 11.05 -14.15
N TYR A 26 7.26 11.66 -14.92
CA TYR A 26 7.20 13.09 -15.25
C TYR A 26 5.88 13.46 -15.96
N PHE A 27 5.43 12.65 -16.91
CA PHE A 27 4.16 12.89 -17.61
C PHE A 27 2.91 12.59 -16.78
N ALA A 28 3.05 11.90 -15.64
CA ALA A 28 1.95 11.49 -14.78
C ALA A 28 1.78 12.37 -13.53
N VAL A 29 2.83 13.04 -13.06
CA VAL A 29 2.86 13.70 -11.74
C VAL A 29 1.75 14.74 -11.55
N ASP A 30 1.46 15.55 -12.58
CA ASP A 30 0.45 16.61 -12.50
C ASP A 30 -0.95 16.14 -12.95
N LYS A 31 -1.12 14.85 -13.22
CA LYS A 31 -2.39 14.26 -13.70
C LYS A 31 -3.16 13.54 -12.59
N VAL A 32 -2.95 13.91 -11.33
CA VAL A 32 -3.70 13.38 -10.19
C VAL A 32 -5.04 14.10 -10.01
N PRO A 33 -6.06 13.47 -9.38
CA PRO A 33 -7.29 14.19 -9.02
C PRO A 33 -6.97 15.37 -8.09
N PRO A 34 -7.52 16.57 -8.35
CA PRO A 34 -7.26 17.72 -7.49
C PRO A 34 -7.97 17.54 -6.14
N VAL A 35 -7.32 18.00 -5.06
CA VAL A 35 -7.98 18.22 -3.77
C VAL A 35 -8.48 19.67 -3.76
N PRO A 36 -9.80 19.93 -3.81
CA PRO A 36 -10.32 21.29 -3.94
C PRO A 36 -10.01 22.12 -2.69
N ALA A 37 -9.60 23.38 -2.88
CA ALA A 37 -9.39 24.32 -1.78
C ALA A 37 -10.72 24.59 -1.04
N LYS A 38 -11.82 24.66 -1.79
CA LYS A 38 -13.18 24.82 -1.28
C LYS A 38 -14.14 23.88 -2.01
N VAL A 39 -15.10 23.34 -1.26
CA VAL A 39 -16.24 22.62 -1.80
C VAL A 39 -17.51 23.37 -1.41
N VAL A 40 -18.32 23.73 -2.40
CA VAL A 40 -19.51 24.58 -2.20
C VAL A 40 -20.74 23.98 -2.84
N SER A 41 -21.92 24.43 -2.42
CA SER A 41 -23.19 24.22 -3.11
C SER A 41 -23.91 25.55 -3.20
N GLY A 42 -23.93 26.14 -4.40
CA GLY A 42 -24.27 27.55 -4.56
C GLY A 42 -23.33 28.44 -3.75
N GLN A 43 -23.86 29.22 -2.80
CA GLN A 43 -23.07 30.10 -1.92
C GLN A 43 -22.64 29.43 -0.61
N ALA A 44 -23.17 28.25 -0.27
CA ALA A 44 -22.89 27.57 0.99
C ALA A 44 -21.58 26.77 0.92
N ALA A 45 -20.71 26.93 1.93
CA ALA A 45 -19.53 26.10 2.09
C ALA A 45 -19.92 24.73 2.67
N VAL A 46 -19.42 23.65 2.06
CA VAL A 46 -19.76 22.27 2.41
C VAL A 46 -18.59 21.57 3.11
N THR A 47 -17.39 21.72 2.55
CA THR A 47 -16.11 21.24 3.11
C THR A 47 -14.93 21.95 2.44
N ASP A 48 -13.70 21.63 2.83
CA ASP A 48 -12.48 22.24 2.32
C ASP A 48 -11.32 21.25 2.25
N GLN A 49 -10.23 21.70 1.63
CA GLN A 49 -9.00 20.91 1.50
C GLN A 49 -8.47 20.45 2.87
N ALA A 50 -8.47 21.33 3.86
CA ALA A 50 -7.91 21.01 5.17
C ALA A 50 -8.67 19.85 5.84
N THR A 51 -9.99 19.83 5.68
CA THR A 51 -10.87 18.77 6.20
C THR A 51 -10.63 17.44 5.50
N ILE A 52 -10.51 17.44 4.16
CA ILE A 52 -10.20 16.24 3.38
C ILE A 52 -8.83 15.68 3.78
N MET A 53 -7.81 16.55 3.95
CA MET A 53 -6.47 16.12 4.34
C MET A 53 -6.42 15.58 5.78
N ARG A 54 -7.14 16.20 6.72
CA ARG A 54 -7.27 15.63 8.09
C ARG A 54 -7.99 14.27 8.06
N GLY A 55 -8.98 14.10 7.19
CA GLY A 55 -9.62 12.81 6.98
C GLY A 55 -8.66 11.74 6.46
N GLN A 56 -7.75 12.11 5.56
CA GLN A 56 -6.67 11.24 5.12
C GLN A 56 -5.70 10.90 6.27
N ASP A 57 -5.35 11.88 7.12
CA ASP A 57 -4.53 11.64 8.30
C ASP A 57 -5.20 10.65 9.27
N THR A 58 -6.52 10.78 9.47
CA THR A 58 -7.31 9.82 10.26
C THR A 58 -7.28 8.42 9.64
N TYR A 59 -7.48 8.31 8.32
CA TYR A 59 -7.38 7.04 7.59
C TYR A 59 -6.02 6.36 7.82
N GLN A 60 -4.94 7.14 7.77
CA GLN A 60 -3.59 6.66 7.94
C GLN A 60 -3.27 6.26 9.39
N ARG A 61 -3.58 7.16 10.33
CA ARG A 61 -3.30 7.02 11.77
C ARG A 61 -3.89 5.74 12.35
N TYR A 62 -5.13 5.40 11.98
CA TYR A 62 -5.82 4.22 12.48
C TYR A 62 -5.56 2.95 11.67
N GLY A 63 -4.60 2.98 10.73
CA GLY A 63 -4.20 1.83 9.93
C GLY A 63 -5.34 1.27 9.08
N LEU A 64 -6.22 2.13 8.56
CA LEU A 64 -7.42 1.66 7.86
C LEU A 64 -7.11 1.06 6.49
N MET A 65 -5.95 1.34 5.90
CA MET A 65 -5.45 0.60 4.73
C MET A 65 -5.11 -0.86 5.04
N ASP A 66 -4.78 -1.16 6.30
CA ASP A 66 -4.55 -2.52 6.75
C ASP A 66 -5.86 -3.22 7.14
N HIS A 67 -6.98 -2.50 7.11
CA HIS A 67 -8.32 -3.04 7.35
C HIS A 67 -9.13 -3.18 6.07
N GLY A 68 -9.28 -2.10 5.31
CA GLY A 68 -9.96 -2.02 4.02
C GLY A 68 -9.05 -1.40 2.96
N SER A 69 -9.62 -0.79 1.93
CA SER A 69 -8.84 -0.23 0.80
C SER A 69 -9.35 1.11 0.30
N VAL A 70 -8.47 1.89 -0.31
CA VAL A 70 -8.83 3.06 -1.12
C VAL A 70 -8.26 2.86 -2.51
N TRP A 71 -9.11 3.00 -3.53
CA TRP A 71 -8.71 2.79 -4.93
C TRP A 71 -8.07 1.43 -5.18
N GLY A 72 -8.60 0.39 -4.52
CA GLY A 72 -8.17 -1.00 -4.64
C GLY A 72 -6.88 -1.35 -3.93
N HIS A 73 -6.21 -0.38 -3.29
CA HIS A 73 -4.98 -0.62 -2.52
C HIS A 73 -5.31 -0.74 -1.03
N GLY A 74 -4.83 -1.81 -0.40
CA GLY A 74 -5.04 -2.13 1.00
C GLY A 74 -5.61 -3.53 1.22
N SER A 75 -6.21 -3.72 2.38
CA SER A 75 -6.75 -4.99 2.83
C SER A 75 -8.13 -5.30 2.25
N LEU A 76 -8.43 -6.61 2.22
CA LEU A 76 -9.67 -7.17 1.67
C LEU A 76 -10.69 -7.56 2.75
N ARG A 77 -10.44 -7.21 4.02
CA ARG A 77 -11.35 -7.55 5.12
C ARG A 77 -12.48 -6.54 5.23
N GLY A 78 -12.11 -5.26 5.31
CA GLY A 78 -13.03 -4.15 5.23
C GLY A 78 -13.50 -3.92 3.81
N MET A 79 -14.27 -2.86 3.65
CA MET A 79 -14.71 -2.39 2.33
C MET A 79 -13.56 -1.70 1.59
N ASP A 80 -13.68 -1.61 0.27
CA ASP A 80 -13.03 -0.49 -0.41
C ASP A 80 -13.84 0.77 -0.15
N PHE A 81 -13.27 1.70 0.60
CA PHE A 81 -13.94 2.90 1.09
C PHE A 81 -14.36 3.82 -0.06
N ALA A 82 -13.57 3.90 -1.14
CA ALA A 82 -13.89 4.72 -2.30
C ALA A 82 -15.04 4.10 -3.11
N ALA A 83 -15.00 2.79 -3.35
CA ALA A 83 -16.03 2.09 -4.11
C ALA A 83 -17.36 1.99 -3.35
N HIS A 84 -17.31 1.67 -2.07
CA HIS A 84 -18.51 1.62 -1.23
C HIS A 84 -19.15 3.01 -1.11
N THR A 85 -18.34 4.05 -0.88
CA THR A 85 -18.85 5.42 -0.82
C THR A 85 -19.42 5.89 -2.17
N LEU A 86 -18.78 5.57 -3.30
CA LEU A 86 -19.30 5.91 -4.62
C LEU A 86 -20.67 5.28 -4.88
N HIS A 87 -20.83 4.01 -4.49
CA HIS A 87 -22.10 3.31 -4.62
C HIS A 87 -23.20 3.97 -3.78
N MET A 88 -22.93 4.24 -2.50
CA MET A 88 -23.86 4.95 -1.61
C MET A 88 -24.22 6.34 -2.12
N VAL A 89 -23.25 7.08 -2.66
CA VAL A 89 -23.51 8.38 -3.29
C VAL A 89 -24.52 8.22 -4.41
N GLY A 90 -24.35 7.22 -5.27
CA GLY A 90 -25.30 6.87 -6.32
C GLY A 90 -26.70 6.53 -5.81
N GLU A 91 -26.81 5.71 -4.77
CA GLU A 91 -28.11 5.34 -4.18
C GLU A 91 -28.84 6.56 -3.61
N HIS A 92 -28.14 7.41 -2.87
CA HIS A 92 -28.75 8.59 -2.25
C HIS A 92 -29.08 9.70 -3.25
N MET A 93 -28.27 9.88 -4.30
CA MET A 93 -28.63 10.79 -5.40
C MET A 93 -29.90 10.33 -6.11
N ARG A 94 -30.09 9.02 -6.33
CA ARG A 94 -31.32 8.48 -6.92
C ARG A 94 -32.54 8.71 -6.05
N ASP A 95 -32.41 8.51 -4.74
CA ASP A 95 -33.46 8.82 -3.78
C ASP A 95 -33.88 10.30 -3.85
N PHE A 96 -32.90 11.21 -3.93
CA PHE A 96 -33.16 12.65 -4.06
C PHE A 96 -33.89 13.00 -5.37
N VAL A 97 -33.46 12.42 -6.49
CA VAL A 97 -34.12 12.61 -7.81
C VAL A 97 -35.53 12.02 -7.79
N ALA A 98 -35.71 10.83 -7.21
CA ALA A 98 -37.00 10.16 -7.09
C ALA A 98 -37.98 10.93 -6.18
N GLY A 99 -37.48 11.61 -5.15
CA GLY A 99 -38.24 12.52 -4.28
C GLY A 99 -38.58 13.87 -4.92
N GLY A 100 -38.34 14.06 -6.23
CA GLY A 100 -38.64 15.31 -6.92
C GLY A 100 -37.68 16.45 -6.53
N GLY A 101 -36.44 16.13 -6.20
CA GLY A 101 -35.44 17.11 -5.74
C GLY A 101 -35.56 17.44 -4.25
N GLN A 102 -36.15 16.53 -3.46
CA GLN A 102 -36.24 16.65 -2.00
C GLN A 102 -35.59 15.44 -1.32
N PRO A 103 -34.99 15.61 -0.13
CA PRO A 103 -34.45 14.51 0.66
C PRO A 103 -35.53 13.48 1.04
N GLN A 104 -35.57 12.34 0.35
CA GLN A 104 -36.53 11.27 0.65
C GLN A 104 -35.88 9.89 0.52
N SER A 105 -35.53 9.29 1.66
CA SER A 105 -34.93 7.96 1.71
C SER A 105 -35.89 6.88 1.18
N GLY A 106 -35.37 5.99 0.32
CA GLY A 106 -36.14 4.87 -0.25
C GLY A 106 -37.14 5.27 -1.34
N ALA A 107 -37.17 6.54 -1.76
CA ALA A 107 -38.05 7.00 -2.83
C ALA A 107 -37.78 6.28 -4.15
N TYR A 108 -36.52 5.97 -4.45
CA TYR A 108 -36.14 5.29 -5.69
C TYR A 108 -36.76 3.89 -5.79
N ALA A 109 -36.83 3.14 -4.69
CA ALA A 109 -37.33 1.78 -4.67
C ALA A 109 -38.80 1.68 -5.11
N GLY A 110 -39.61 2.68 -4.77
CA GLY A 110 -41.04 2.76 -5.09
C GLY A 110 -41.36 3.22 -6.53
N LEU A 111 -40.37 3.64 -7.31
CA LEU A 111 -40.59 4.08 -8.68
C LEU A 111 -40.89 2.91 -9.64
N PRO A 112 -41.76 3.11 -10.65
CA PRO A 112 -41.88 2.20 -11.79
C PRO A 112 -40.57 2.12 -12.58
N ASP A 113 -40.31 1.00 -13.26
CA ASP A 113 -39.04 0.74 -13.97
C ASP A 113 -38.66 1.82 -15.01
N ALA A 114 -39.65 2.40 -15.69
CA ALA A 114 -39.41 3.49 -16.64
C ALA A 114 -38.83 4.73 -15.93
N LYS A 115 -39.36 5.07 -14.75
CA LYS A 115 -38.89 6.20 -13.93
C LYS A 115 -37.57 5.90 -13.23
N LYS A 116 -37.31 4.64 -12.87
CA LYS A 116 -35.99 4.21 -12.38
C LYS A 116 -34.89 4.44 -13.43
N ARG A 117 -35.13 4.05 -14.68
CA ARG A 117 -34.18 4.28 -15.79
C ARG A 117 -33.91 5.77 -16.04
N GLU A 118 -34.94 6.61 -15.93
CA GLU A 118 -34.81 8.06 -16.04
C GLU A 118 -33.94 8.63 -14.91
N ALA A 119 -34.19 8.23 -13.66
CA ALA A 119 -33.39 8.63 -12.51
C ALA A 119 -31.94 8.12 -12.61
N ASP A 120 -31.72 6.88 -13.05
CA ASP A 120 -30.40 6.32 -13.29
C ASP A 120 -29.60 7.15 -14.29
N ALA A 121 -30.20 7.47 -15.45
CA ALA A 121 -29.55 8.26 -16.48
C ALA A 121 -29.24 9.69 -16.00
N ALA A 122 -30.14 10.30 -15.23
CA ALA A 122 -29.93 11.61 -14.64
C ALA A 122 -28.76 11.61 -13.65
N VAL A 123 -28.71 10.65 -12.73
CA VAL A 123 -27.63 10.53 -11.73
C VAL A 123 -26.29 10.22 -12.38
N ILE A 124 -26.25 9.34 -13.38
CA ILE A 124 -25.03 9.05 -14.14
C ILE A 124 -24.54 10.31 -14.86
N SER A 125 -25.41 11.02 -15.56
CA SER A 125 -25.06 12.28 -16.24
C SER A 125 -24.53 13.32 -15.26
N GLU A 126 -25.19 13.45 -14.11
CA GLU A 126 -24.83 14.41 -13.08
C GLU A 126 -23.47 14.09 -12.44
N MET A 127 -23.23 12.84 -12.04
CA MET A 127 -21.96 12.41 -11.47
C MET A 127 -20.81 12.54 -12.47
N ARG A 128 -21.08 12.24 -13.75
CA ARG A 128 -20.06 12.28 -14.81
C ARG A 128 -19.79 13.69 -15.35
N THR A 129 -20.39 14.71 -14.76
CA THR A 129 -20.10 16.11 -15.09
C THR A 129 -19.09 16.67 -14.10
N ASN A 130 -17.89 16.99 -14.58
CA ASN A 130 -16.83 17.57 -13.76
C ASN A 130 -17.10 19.05 -13.48
N ARG A 131 -17.37 19.38 -12.21
CA ARG A 131 -17.68 20.74 -11.71
C ARG A 131 -16.52 21.35 -10.91
N TYR A 132 -15.30 20.86 -11.11
CA TYR A 132 -14.11 21.48 -10.52
C TYR A 132 -13.63 22.64 -11.39
N ASN A 133 -13.53 23.83 -10.79
CA ASN A 133 -12.92 24.99 -11.40
C ASN A 133 -11.44 25.08 -10.99
N GLU A 134 -10.54 24.87 -11.93
CA GLU A 134 -9.09 24.87 -11.69
C GLU A 134 -8.56 26.23 -11.26
N SER A 135 -9.02 27.32 -11.88
CA SER A 135 -8.56 28.69 -11.55
C SER A 135 -8.98 29.13 -10.15
N ALA A 136 -10.23 28.83 -9.77
CA ALA A 136 -10.76 29.15 -8.44
C ALA A 136 -10.40 28.11 -7.37
N LYS A 137 -9.91 26.93 -7.79
CA LYS A 137 -9.68 25.73 -6.95
C LYS A 137 -10.93 25.31 -6.16
N THR A 138 -12.10 25.46 -6.76
CA THR A 138 -13.39 25.23 -6.12
C THR A 138 -14.12 24.09 -6.82
N LEU A 139 -14.65 23.14 -6.05
CA LEU A 139 -15.58 22.12 -6.52
C LEU A 139 -17.01 22.54 -6.14
N GLU A 140 -17.89 22.60 -7.13
CA GLU A 140 -19.33 22.81 -6.89
C GLU A 140 -20.07 21.48 -6.87
N LEU A 141 -20.77 21.20 -5.77
CA LEU A 141 -21.66 20.07 -5.61
C LEU A 141 -23.11 20.48 -5.88
N THR A 142 -23.87 19.60 -6.51
CA THR A 142 -25.32 19.77 -6.67
C THR A 142 -26.06 19.49 -5.35
N PRO A 143 -27.33 19.91 -5.22
CA PRO A 143 -28.15 19.56 -4.07
C PRO A 143 -28.26 18.04 -3.82
N ALA A 144 -28.31 17.23 -4.89
CA ALA A 144 -28.35 15.77 -4.77
C ALA A 144 -27.03 15.21 -4.23
N GLN A 145 -25.88 15.74 -4.66
CA GLN A 145 -24.56 15.36 -4.15
C GLN A 145 -24.36 15.80 -2.69
N VAL A 146 -24.88 16.97 -2.29
CA VAL A 146 -24.86 17.41 -0.89
C VAL A 146 -25.69 16.49 -0.01
N TYR A 147 -26.91 16.14 -0.44
CA TYR A 147 -27.74 15.17 0.28
C TYR A 147 -27.01 13.83 0.42
N ALA A 148 -26.39 13.33 -0.65
CA ALA A 148 -25.61 12.10 -0.61
C ALA A 148 -24.43 12.19 0.37
N LEU A 149 -23.68 13.29 0.38
CA LEU A 149 -22.58 13.51 1.33
C LEU A 149 -23.07 13.48 2.80
N GLU A 150 -24.21 14.09 3.11
CA GLU A 150 -24.77 14.04 4.47
C GLU A 150 -25.11 12.61 4.90
N ARG A 151 -25.63 11.78 4.00
CA ARG A 151 -25.91 10.36 4.28
C ARG A 151 -24.63 9.55 4.43
N VAL A 152 -23.62 9.81 3.61
CA VAL A 152 -22.28 9.20 3.72
C VAL A 152 -21.63 9.54 5.06
N ARG A 153 -21.70 10.81 5.50
CA ARG A 153 -21.21 11.23 6.83
C ARG A 153 -21.92 10.47 7.95
N ALA A 154 -23.24 10.36 7.88
CA ALA A 154 -24.02 9.62 8.89
C ALA A 154 -23.68 8.12 8.91
N TYR A 155 -23.43 7.52 7.74
CA TYR A 155 -23.01 6.12 7.63
C TYR A 155 -21.66 5.90 8.31
N TRP A 156 -20.62 6.64 7.90
CA TRP A 156 -19.26 6.45 8.45
C TRP A 156 -19.15 6.86 9.93
N GLU A 157 -19.92 7.86 10.37
CA GLU A 157 -20.08 8.20 11.79
C GLU A 157 -20.53 6.98 12.59
N LYS A 158 -21.58 6.30 12.14
CA LYS A 158 -22.12 5.12 12.81
C LYS A 158 -21.12 3.96 12.78
N GLU A 159 -20.59 3.63 11.61
CA GLU A 159 -19.70 2.47 11.42
C GLU A 159 -18.45 2.57 12.31
N PHE A 160 -17.80 3.74 12.37
CA PHE A 160 -16.58 3.88 13.17
C PHE A 160 -16.82 4.15 14.66
N ALA A 161 -18.00 4.65 15.05
CA ALA A 161 -18.37 4.81 16.45
C ALA A 161 -18.82 3.47 17.06
N GLN A 162 -19.77 2.79 16.41
CA GLN A 162 -20.42 1.59 16.94
C GLN A 162 -19.67 0.31 16.57
N GLY A 163 -18.86 0.34 15.51
CA GLY A 163 -18.27 -0.85 14.90
C GLY A 163 -19.26 -1.59 14.00
N ASP A 164 -18.72 -2.50 13.18
CA ASP A 164 -19.48 -3.44 12.39
C ASP A 164 -18.74 -4.78 12.31
N ASN A 165 -19.27 -5.77 13.02
CA ASN A 165 -18.72 -7.12 13.04
C ASN A 165 -18.65 -7.72 11.63
N ARG A 166 -19.57 -7.40 10.71
CA ARG A 166 -19.52 -7.94 9.34
C ARG A 166 -18.25 -7.56 8.60
N TYR A 167 -17.70 -6.38 8.90
CA TYR A 167 -16.43 -5.90 8.33
C TYR A 167 -15.27 -5.97 9.32
N GLY A 168 -15.51 -6.39 10.56
CA GLY A 168 -14.50 -6.52 11.61
C GLY A 168 -14.10 -5.19 12.25
N PHE A 169 -14.85 -4.11 12.03
CA PHE A 169 -14.60 -2.83 12.70
C PHE A 169 -14.99 -2.95 14.18
N LEU A 170 -14.04 -2.69 15.06
CA LEU A 170 -14.31 -2.63 16.49
C LEU A 170 -14.98 -1.30 16.85
N PRO A 171 -15.78 -1.24 17.94
CA PRO A 171 -16.32 0.02 18.43
C PRO A 171 -15.22 1.05 18.70
N ASN A 172 -15.49 2.31 18.41
CA ASN A 172 -14.55 3.42 18.57
C ASN A 172 -13.22 3.23 17.81
N THR A 173 -13.23 2.57 16.65
CA THR A 173 -12.05 2.48 15.77
C THR A 173 -11.53 3.88 15.40
N VAL A 174 -12.44 4.83 15.17
CA VAL A 174 -12.13 6.27 15.10
C VAL A 174 -12.83 6.97 16.29
N PRO A 175 -12.09 7.33 17.36
CA PRO A 175 -12.69 7.72 18.63
C PRO A 175 -13.50 9.01 18.59
N THR A 176 -13.04 10.05 17.87
CA THR A 176 -13.67 11.37 17.93
C THR A 176 -14.66 11.59 16.78
N ALA A 177 -15.78 12.27 17.08
CA ALA A 177 -16.79 12.60 16.07
C ALA A 177 -16.25 13.51 14.96
N GLN A 178 -15.30 14.39 15.30
CA GLN A 178 -14.67 15.26 14.30
C GLN A 178 -13.83 14.46 13.31
N GLU A 179 -13.02 13.51 13.78
CA GLU A 179 -12.23 12.64 12.89
C GLU A 179 -13.13 11.74 12.03
N ARG A 180 -14.25 11.26 12.57
CA ARG A 180 -15.24 10.48 11.81
C ARG A 180 -15.92 11.30 10.71
N LYS A 181 -16.20 12.58 10.96
CA LYS A 181 -16.68 13.51 9.93
C LYS A 181 -15.61 13.78 8.88
N ASP A 182 -14.38 14.07 9.31
CA ASP A 182 -13.27 14.41 8.40
C ASP A 182 -12.92 13.22 7.49
N ILE A 183 -12.88 11.99 8.02
CA ILE A 183 -12.62 10.79 7.20
C ILE A 183 -13.76 10.48 6.23
N ALA A 184 -15.02 10.76 6.59
CA ALA A 184 -16.14 10.63 5.66
C ALA A 184 -16.01 11.59 4.47
N ASP A 185 -15.52 12.82 4.71
CA ASP A 185 -15.24 13.80 3.64
C ASP A 185 -14.07 13.33 2.75
N PHE A 186 -13.04 12.71 3.34
CA PHE A 186 -11.97 12.08 2.58
C PHE A 186 -12.49 10.93 1.69
N PHE A 187 -13.31 10.03 2.23
CA PHE A 187 -13.92 8.95 1.44
C PHE A 187 -14.87 9.45 0.35
N PHE A 188 -15.60 10.53 0.62
CA PHE A 188 -16.39 11.19 -0.41
C PHE A 188 -15.52 11.76 -1.53
N TRP A 189 -14.38 12.39 -1.21
CA TRP A 189 -13.44 12.88 -2.21
C TRP A 189 -12.83 11.76 -3.06
N THR A 190 -12.46 10.62 -2.45
CA THR A 190 -11.93 9.47 -3.20
C THR A 190 -12.99 8.86 -4.13
N ALA A 191 -14.25 8.81 -3.68
CA ALA A 191 -15.40 8.42 -4.49
C ALA A 191 -15.68 9.42 -5.62
N TRP A 192 -15.62 10.72 -5.35
CA TRP A 192 -15.79 11.77 -6.36
C TRP A 192 -14.77 11.65 -7.48
N ALA A 193 -13.49 11.46 -7.13
CA ALA A 193 -12.42 11.24 -8.10
C ALA A 193 -12.67 9.97 -8.94
N ALA A 194 -13.22 8.93 -8.32
CA ALA A 194 -13.51 7.66 -8.98
C ALA A 194 -14.73 7.70 -9.92
N GLY A 195 -15.71 8.58 -9.65
CA GLY A 195 -16.93 8.72 -10.45
C GLY A 195 -16.91 9.87 -11.48
N THR A 196 -15.96 10.80 -11.38
CA THR A 196 -15.92 12.03 -12.21
C THR A 196 -14.88 11.94 -13.33
N PRO A 197 -15.27 12.11 -14.61
CA PRO A 197 -14.36 12.23 -15.75
C PRO A 197 -13.30 13.32 -15.59
N ARG A 198 -12.10 13.04 -16.10
CA ARG A 198 -11.06 14.06 -16.25
C ARG A 198 -11.51 15.14 -17.24
N PRO A 199 -11.06 16.40 -17.11
CA PRO A 199 -11.38 17.46 -18.07
C PRO A 199 -11.03 17.05 -19.51
N GLY A 200 -11.99 17.13 -20.42
CA GLY A 200 -11.83 16.80 -21.84
C GLY A 200 -11.68 15.31 -22.18
N LEU A 201 -11.86 14.40 -21.20
CA LEU A 201 -11.72 12.96 -21.39
C LEU A 201 -13.02 12.22 -21.05
N SER A 202 -13.20 11.02 -21.59
CA SER A 202 -14.39 10.19 -21.41
C SER A 202 -14.34 9.28 -20.17
N TYR A 203 -13.19 9.21 -19.49
CA TYR A 203 -12.94 8.34 -18.34
C TYR A 203 -12.57 9.13 -17.07
N THR A 204 -12.85 8.53 -15.90
CA THR A 204 -12.65 9.16 -14.58
C THR A 204 -11.19 9.31 -14.18
N TYR A 205 -10.90 10.04 -13.09
CA TYR A 205 -9.52 10.20 -12.63
C TYR A 205 -8.81 8.86 -12.35
N THR A 206 -9.57 7.83 -12.03
CA THR A 206 -9.13 6.45 -11.77
C THR A 206 -9.34 5.50 -12.96
N ASN A 207 -9.53 6.03 -14.17
CA ASN A 207 -9.77 5.24 -15.39
C ASN A 207 -11.04 4.36 -15.32
N ASN A 208 -12.14 4.93 -14.84
CA ASN A 208 -13.44 4.25 -14.63
C ASN A 208 -13.40 3.09 -13.61
N TRP A 209 -12.38 3.05 -12.77
CA TRP A 209 -12.41 2.22 -11.56
C TRP A 209 -13.15 2.96 -10.44
N PRO A 210 -13.97 2.31 -9.60
CA PRO A 210 -14.28 0.88 -9.56
C PRO A 210 -15.36 0.52 -10.59
N ALA A 211 -15.51 -0.77 -10.87
CA ALA A 211 -16.58 -1.26 -11.72
C ALA A 211 -17.95 -1.05 -11.05
N ASP A 212 -18.64 0.02 -11.44
CA ASP A 212 -20.00 0.31 -11.01
C ASP A 212 -20.81 0.89 -12.18
N ARG A 213 -21.64 0.04 -12.80
CA ARG A 213 -22.49 0.44 -13.92
C ARG A 213 -23.58 1.43 -13.51
N SER A 214 -24.00 1.40 -12.24
CA SER A 214 -24.97 2.36 -11.71
C SER A 214 -24.39 3.77 -11.69
N MET A 215 -23.06 3.91 -11.68
CA MET A 215 -22.37 5.21 -11.75
C MET A 215 -21.74 5.47 -13.13
N GLY A 216 -22.07 4.64 -14.13
CA GLY A 216 -21.52 4.74 -15.49
C GLY A 216 -20.07 4.31 -15.62
N ASN A 217 -19.49 3.67 -14.60
CA ASN A 217 -18.14 3.15 -14.64
C ASN A 217 -18.10 1.79 -15.33
N THR A 218 -17.45 1.75 -16.48
CA THR A 218 -17.16 0.55 -17.27
C THR A 218 -15.72 0.60 -17.77
N ALA A 219 -15.14 -0.57 -18.04
CA ALA A 219 -13.79 -0.66 -18.58
C ALA A 219 -13.65 0.18 -19.86
N SER A 220 -12.61 1.03 -19.91
CA SER A 220 -12.34 1.83 -21.10
C SER A 220 -11.84 0.97 -22.26
N THR A 221 -11.96 1.48 -23.48
CA THR A 221 -11.44 0.80 -24.68
C THR A 221 -9.93 0.59 -24.58
N GLU A 222 -9.19 1.56 -24.06
CA GLU A 222 -7.74 1.50 -23.87
C GLU A 222 -7.35 0.38 -22.90
N ALA A 223 -8.10 0.20 -21.80
CA ALA A 223 -7.84 -0.88 -20.85
C ALA A 223 -7.93 -2.26 -21.53
N LEU A 224 -8.91 -2.46 -22.42
CA LEU A 224 -9.06 -3.71 -23.16
C LEU A 224 -7.92 -3.91 -24.19
N LEU A 225 -7.58 -2.86 -24.93
CA LEU A 225 -6.53 -2.91 -25.95
C LEU A 225 -5.14 -3.21 -25.33
N TRP A 226 -4.77 -2.52 -24.26
CA TRP A 226 -3.49 -2.75 -23.58
C TRP A 226 -3.43 -4.12 -22.87
N SER A 227 -4.57 -4.66 -22.43
CA SER A 227 -4.63 -6.03 -21.90
C SER A 227 -4.34 -7.07 -22.97
N LEU A 228 -4.87 -6.92 -24.18
CA LEU A 228 -4.56 -7.83 -25.28
C LEU A 228 -3.10 -7.67 -25.75
N ALA A 229 -2.63 -6.42 -25.85
CA ALA A 229 -1.26 -6.12 -26.25
C ALA A 229 -0.23 -6.70 -25.26
N SER A 230 -0.52 -6.69 -23.95
CA SER A 230 0.37 -7.24 -22.93
C SER A 230 0.51 -8.76 -23.04
N ILE A 231 -0.57 -9.50 -23.32
CA ILE A 231 -0.55 -10.95 -23.53
C ILE A 231 0.29 -11.31 -24.77
N ILE A 232 0.08 -10.62 -25.89
CA ILE A 232 0.86 -10.84 -27.11
C ILE A 232 2.34 -10.55 -26.86
N SER A 233 2.63 -9.45 -26.17
CA SER A 233 4.00 -9.06 -25.81
C SER A 233 4.66 -10.11 -24.90
N LEU A 234 3.94 -10.64 -23.91
CA LEU A 234 4.43 -11.69 -23.02
C LEU A 234 4.82 -12.94 -23.81
N LEU A 235 3.97 -13.41 -24.72
CA LEU A 235 4.24 -14.60 -25.53
C LEU A 235 5.45 -14.40 -26.45
N ALA A 236 5.56 -13.23 -27.08
CA ALA A 236 6.69 -12.88 -27.93
C ALA A 236 8.01 -12.82 -27.14
N VAL A 237 8.00 -12.17 -25.97
CA VAL A 237 9.18 -12.07 -25.08
C VAL A 237 9.56 -13.44 -24.55
N LEU A 238 8.60 -14.24 -24.07
CA LEU A 238 8.86 -15.59 -23.56
C LEU A 238 9.48 -16.48 -24.62
N GLY A 239 8.91 -16.53 -25.83
CA GLY A 239 9.45 -17.29 -26.95
C GLY A 239 10.88 -16.84 -27.31
N THR A 240 11.12 -15.53 -27.31
CA THR A 240 12.46 -14.96 -27.54
C THR A 240 13.44 -15.39 -26.46
N VAL A 241 13.08 -15.27 -25.18
CA VAL A 241 13.93 -15.67 -24.05
C VAL A 241 14.26 -17.15 -24.12
N VAL A 242 13.27 -18.02 -24.34
CA VAL A 242 13.47 -19.47 -24.48
C VAL A 242 14.42 -19.77 -25.65
N TYR A 243 14.20 -19.15 -26.82
CA TYR A 243 15.10 -19.29 -27.96
C TYR A 243 16.54 -18.87 -27.60
N LEU A 244 16.73 -17.71 -26.98
CA LEU A 244 18.05 -17.20 -26.59
C LEU A 244 18.75 -18.11 -25.58
N VAL A 245 18.02 -18.61 -24.57
CA VAL A 245 18.52 -19.56 -23.56
C VAL A 245 19.10 -20.80 -24.23
N HIS A 246 18.33 -21.44 -25.10
CA HIS A 246 18.77 -22.66 -25.78
C HIS A 246 19.83 -22.40 -26.85
N ARG A 247 19.69 -21.35 -27.66
CA ARG A 247 20.61 -21.02 -28.75
C ARG A 247 22.02 -20.68 -28.27
N TYR A 248 22.13 -20.02 -27.11
CA TYR A 248 23.40 -19.60 -26.52
C TYR A 248 23.85 -20.47 -25.35
N GLY A 249 23.10 -21.51 -25.00
CA GLY A 249 23.46 -22.43 -23.92
C GLY A 249 23.53 -21.77 -22.55
N PHE A 250 22.66 -20.79 -22.26
CA PHE A 250 22.57 -20.22 -20.91
C PHE A 250 22.15 -21.32 -19.94
N PHE A 251 22.87 -21.45 -18.82
CA PHE A 251 22.66 -22.49 -17.78
C PHE A 251 23.04 -23.92 -18.17
N TYR A 252 23.71 -24.11 -19.31
CA TYR A 252 24.30 -25.40 -19.68
C TYR A 252 25.72 -25.51 -19.12
N GLY A 253 26.11 -26.72 -18.70
CA GLY A 253 27.45 -27.02 -18.20
C GLY A 253 27.42 -27.86 -16.93
N GLU A 254 28.60 -28.26 -16.47
CA GLU A 254 28.75 -29.06 -15.25
C GLU A 254 28.39 -28.28 -13.99
N ALA A 255 27.76 -28.97 -13.03
CA ALA A 255 27.34 -28.38 -11.77
C ALA A 255 28.56 -28.06 -10.89
N LYS A 256 28.88 -26.78 -10.72
CA LYS A 256 29.99 -26.31 -9.86
C LYS A 256 29.64 -26.19 -8.37
N ALA A 257 28.37 -26.43 -7.99
CA ALA A 257 27.91 -26.27 -6.62
C ALA A 257 28.58 -27.24 -5.63
N VAL A 258 28.91 -28.46 -6.09
CA VAL A 258 29.54 -29.49 -5.25
C VAL A 258 30.93 -29.05 -4.77
N GLU A 259 31.76 -28.51 -5.67
CA GLU A 259 33.10 -28.03 -5.33
C GLU A 259 33.05 -26.86 -4.34
N ALA A 260 32.10 -25.94 -4.53
CA ALA A 260 31.89 -24.82 -3.62
C ALA A 260 31.53 -25.29 -2.20
N SER A 261 30.67 -26.31 -2.08
CA SER A 261 30.28 -26.90 -0.80
C SER A 261 31.47 -27.49 -0.03
N TYR A 262 32.36 -28.23 -0.72
CA TYR A 262 33.54 -28.80 -0.08
C TYR A 262 34.51 -27.72 0.43
N LYS A 263 34.72 -26.64 -0.33
CA LYS A 263 35.56 -25.50 0.11
C LYS A 263 34.96 -24.81 1.34
N LEU A 264 33.64 -24.67 1.40
CA LEU A 264 32.96 -24.08 2.56
C LEU A 264 33.16 -24.92 3.83
N LEU A 265 33.10 -26.25 3.74
CA LEU A 265 33.32 -27.15 4.88
C LEU A 265 34.73 -27.07 5.47
N GLN A 266 35.73 -26.75 4.65
CA GLN A 266 37.13 -26.66 5.06
C GLN A 266 37.52 -25.26 5.57
N THR A 267 36.66 -24.25 5.39
CA THR A 267 36.98 -22.87 5.76
C THR A 267 36.62 -22.60 7.22
N PRO A 268 37.55 -22.08 8.06
CA PRO A 268 37.26 -21.78 9.46
C PRO A 268 36.25 -20.64 9.59
N VAL A 269 35.36 -20.76 10.59
CA VAL A 269 34.34 -19.74 10.88
C VAL A 269 34.98 -18.54 11.60
N THR A 270 34.84 -17.36 11.01
CA THR A 270 35.35 -16.10 11.56
C THR A 270 34.47 -15.55 12.71
N PRO A 271 34.99 -14.63 13.54
CA PRO A 271 34.20 -14.01 14.60
C PRO A 271 32.96 -13.23 14.13
N SER A 272 33.02 -12.54 12.98
CA SER A 272 31.84 -11.87 12.39
C SER A 272 30.80 -12.87 11.90
N GLN A 273 31.21 -13.96 11.24
CA GLN A 273 30.31 -15.04 10.82
C GLN A 273 29.59 -15.67 12.01
N ARG A 274 30.31 -15.98 13.09
CA ARG A 274 29.69 -16.49 14.32
C ARG A 274 28.69 -15.51 14.91
N SER A 275 28.93 -14.20 14.78
CA SER A 275 28.00 -13.17 15.27
C SER A 275 26.74 -13.05 14.41
N CYS A 276 26.76 -13.51 13.15
CA CYS A 276 25.59 -13.56 12.27
C CYS A 276 24.53 -14.54 12.75
N ALA A 277 24.87 -15.53 13.58
CA ALA A 277 23.89 -16.49 14.14
C ALA A 277 22.70 -15.80 14.82
N LYS A 278 22.94 -14.63 15.46
CA LYS A 278 21.87 -13.84 16.10
C LYS A 278 20.86 -13.27 15.10
N PHE A 279 21.31 -12.91 13.90
CA PHE A 279 20.42 -12.41 12.83
C PHE A 279 19.44 -13.51 12.44
N PHE A 280 19.93 -14.72 12.21
CA PHE A 280 19.08 -15.86 11.84
C PHE A 280 18.16 -16.31 12.97
N LEU A 281 18.64 -16.29 14.22
CA LEU A 281 17.79 -16.58 15.38
C LEU A 281 16.63 -15.58 15.50
N VAL A 282 16.93 -14.28 15.45
CA VAL A 282 15.90 -13.24 15.51
C VAL A 282 14.98 -13.32 14.30
N ALA A 283 15.51 -13.54 13.09
CA ALA A 283 14.68 -13.73 11.90
C ALA A 283 13.71 -14.91 12.07
N GLY A 284 14.17 -16.03 12.63
CA GLY A 284 13.31 -17.18 12.95
C GLY A 284 12.21 -16.83 13.96
N LEU A 285 12.52 -16.05 14.99
CA LEU A 285 11.52 -15.59 15.96
C LEU A 285 10.49 -14.64 15.33
N LEU A 286 10.95 -13.67 14.52
CA LEU A 286 10.07 -12.75 13.79
C LEU A 286 9.16 -13.49 12.81
N PHE A 287 9.68 -14.53 12.14
CA PHE A 287 8.90 -15.41 11.28
C PHE A 287 7.78 -16.14 12.04
N VAL A 288 8.07 -16.66 13.24
CA VAL A 288 7.05 -17.31 14.08
C VAL A 288 5.95 -16.32 14.48
N VAL A 289 6.32 -15.11 14.91
CA VAL A 289 5.34 -14.06 15.26
C VAL A 289 4.52 -13.65 14.03
N GLN A 290 5.15 -13.57 12.85
CA GLN A 290 4.48 -13.27 11.59
C GLN A 290 3.43 -14.31 11.23
N ILE A 291 3.73 -15.60 11.40
CA ILE A 291 2.79 -16.70 11.18
C ILE A 291 1.59 -16.59 12.13
N PHE A 292 1.81 -16.29 13.42
CA PHE A 292 0.70 -16.14 14.36
C PHE A 292 -0.25 -14.99 13.96
N ASN A 293 0.30 -13.87 13.50
CA ASN A 293 -0.50 -12.78 12.94
C ASN A 293 -1.26 -13.22 11.68
N GLY A 294 -0.62 -13.99 10.78
CA GLY A 294 -1.29 -14.56 9.62
C GLY A 294 -2.45 -15.48 9.98
N GLY A 295 -2.27 -16.33 10.99
CA GLY A 295 -3.31 -17.19 11.53
C GLY A 295 -4.46 -16.41 12.16
N LEU A 296 -4.16 -15.33 12.89
CA LEU A 296 -5.17 -14.44 13.47
C LEU A 296 -5.97 -13.70 12.39
N LEU A 297 -5.31 -13.22 11.32
CA LEU A 297 -5.98 -12.62 10.17
C LEU A 297 -6.94 -13.61 9.52
N ALA A 298 -6.50 -14.84 9.27
CA ALA A 298 -7.34 -15.89 8.73
C ALA A 298 -8.53 -16.17 9.65
N HIS A 299 -8.34 -16.19 10.97
CA HIS A 299 -9.44 -16.35 11.92
C HIS A 299 -10.47 -15.22 11.82
N TYR A 300 -10.03 -13.96 11.77
CA TYR A 300 -10.94 -12.80 11.64
C TYR A 300 -11.71 -12.73 10.31
N THR A 301 -11.34 -13.52 9.30
CA THR A 301 -12.17 -13.69 8.09
C THR A 301 -13.40 -14.55 8.35
N VAL A 302 -13.33 -15.51 9.27
CA VAL A 302 -14.43 -16.44 9.61
C VAL A 302 -15.20 -15.95 10.83
N HIS A 303 -14.49 -15.44 11.83
CA HIS A 303 -15.03 -14.93 13.10
C HIS A 303 -14.56 -13.49 13.33
N PRO A 304 -15.18 -12.51 12.66
CA PRO A 304 -14.75 -11.13 12.75
C PRO A 304 -14.90 -10.54 14.15
N GLY A 305 -13.92 -9.76 14.60
CA GLY A 305 -13.98 -9.05 15.88
C GLY A 305 -14.03 -9.96 17.11
N THR A 306 -13.84 -11.27 16.95
CA THR A 306 -13.84 -12.25 18.05
C THR A 306 -12.67 -13.21 17.90
N PHE A 307 -12.25 -13.80 19.02
CA PHE A 307 -11.22 -14.83 19.07
C PHE A 307 -11.51 -15.74 20.27
N TYR A 308 -10.96 -16.96 20.28
CA TYR A 308 -11.13 -17.91 21.38
C TYR A 308 -10.75 -17.34 22.76
N VAL A 309 -9.81 -16.38 22.76
CA VAL A 309 -9.49 -15.55 23.93
C VAL A 309 -10.11 -14.17 23.71
N GLU A 310 -11.12 -13.83 24.52
CA GLU A 310 -11.95 -12.63 24.36
C GLU A 310 -11.12 -11.34 24.30
N PHE A 311 -10.09 -11.22 25.14
CA PHE A 311 -9.18 -10.08 25.16
C PHE A 311 -8.56 -9.79 23.77
N ILE A 312 -8.20 -10.83 23.02
CA ILE A 312 -7.60 -10.68 21.68
C ILE A 312 -8.65 -10.12 20.71
N GLY A 313 -9.87 -10.66 20.71
CA GLY A 313 -10.95 -10.17 19.85
C GLY A 313 -11.29 -8.69 20.07
N GLN A 314 -11.27 -8.24 21.32
CA GLN A 314 -11.67 -6.87 21.70
C GLN A 314 -10.54 -5.84 21.62
N THR A 315 -9.28 -6.26 21.68
CA THR A 315 -8.13 -5.34 21.76
C THR A 315 -7.17 -5.43 20.59
N TYR A 316 -7.17 -6.52 19.83
CA TYR A 316 -6.26 -6.73 18.71
C TYR A 316 -7.05 -6.57 17.40
N PRO A 317 -7.21 -5.36 16.84
CA PRO A 317 -7.97 -5.18 15.61
C PRO A 317 -7.27 -5.85 14.42
N TYR A 318 -8.06 -6.09 13.36
CA TYR A 318 -7.55 -6.64 12.11
C TYR A 318 -6.40 -5.79 11.53
N SER A 319 -6.51 -4.45 11.58
CA SER A 319 -5.46 -3.54 11.11
C SER A 319 -4.12 -3.84 11.77
N TRP A 320 -4.05 -3.88 13.11
CA TRP A 320 -2.82 -4.24 13.83
C TRP A 320 -2.27 -5.60 13.37
N ALA A 321 -3.12 -6.62 13.29
CA ALA A 321 -2.65 -7.97 12.94
C ALA A 321 -2.05 -7.98 11.52
N LYS A 322 -2.63 -7.19 10.61
CA LYS A 322 -2.18 -7.05 9.24
C LYS A 322 -0.89 -6.26 9.15
N SER A 323 -0.79 -5.11 9.83
CA SER A 323 0.43 -4.29 9.89
C SER A 323 1.61 -5.14 10.34
N TRP A 324 1.47 -5.87 11.45
CA TRP A 324 2.52 -6.74 11.95
C TRP A 324 2.81 -7.92 11.02
N HIS A 325 1.79 -8.53 10.41
CA HIS A 325 2.02 -9.63 9.46
C HIS A 325 2.87 -9.20 8.27
N LEU A 326 2.62 -8.02 7.70
CA LEU A 326 3.38 -7.49 6.57
C LEU A 326 4.75 -6.97 6.97
N GLN A 327 4.83 -6.16 8.03
CA GLN A 327 6.09 -5.60 8.51
C GLN A 327 7.06 -6.69 8.92
N LEU A 328 6.59 -7.68 9.69
CA LEU A 328 7.44 -8.80 10.07
C LEU A 328 7.90 -9.59 8.84
N ALA A 329 7.05 -9.77 7.82
CA ALA A 329 7.44 -10.46 6.59
C ALA A 329 8.60 -9.76 5.88
N ILE A 330 8.58 -8.42 5.79
CA ILE A 330 9.70 -7.64 5.25
C ILE A 330 10.94 -7.78 6.15
N LEU A 331 10.76 -7.58 7.46
CA LEU A 331 11.87 -7.50 8.42
C LEU A 331 12.62 -8.81 8.56
N TRP A 332 11.96 -9.96 8.69
CA TRP A 332 12.66 -11.23 8.86
C TRP A 332 13.38 -11.66 7.57
N ILE A 333 12.78 -11.41 6.40
CA ILE A 333 13.42 -11.67 5.10
C ILE A 333 14.65 -10.79 4.95
N ALA A 334 14.52 -9.48 5.18
CA ALA A 334 15.62 -8.53 5.09
C ALA A 334 16.76 -8.90 6.05
N LEU A 335 16.44 -9.21 7.32
CA LEU A 335 17.42 -9.60 8.32
C LEU A 335 18.18 -10.89 7.93
N SER A 336 17.49 -11.85 7.30
CA SER A 336 18.07 -13.09 6.81
C SER A 336 19.06 -12.85 5.66
N TRP A 337 18.70 -11.99 4.71
CA TRP A 337 19.60 -11.61 3.61
C TRP A 337 20.78 -10.77 4.09
N MET A 338 20.55 -9.85 5.04
CA MET A 338 21.62 -9.08 5.67
C MET A 338 22.62 -10.00 6.38
N GLY A 339 22.12 -10.93 7.20
CA GLY A 339 22.94 -11.94 7.88
C GLY A 339 23.72 -12.82 6.90
N THR A 340 23.07 -13.27 5.83
CA THR A 340 23.70 -14.06 4.76
C THR A 340 24.84 -13.29 4.09
N ALA A 341 24.62 -12.03 3.69
CA ALA A 341 25.66 -11.24 3.05
C ALA A 341 26.86 -10.99 3.96
N ILE A 342 26.63 -10.69 5.25
CA ILE A 342 27.71 -10.54 6.23
C ILE A 342 28.44 -11.87 6.42
N TYR A 343 27.73 -13.00 6.47
CA TYR A 343 28.33 -14.31 6.64
C TYR A 343 29.21 -14.71 5.45
N LEU A 344 28.77 -14.39 4.23
CA LEU A 344 29.51 -14.69 3.00
C LEU A 344 30.68 -13.72 2.77
N ALA A 345 30.62 -12.50 3.28
CA ALA A 345 31.61 -11.48 2.94
C ALA A 345 33.07 -11.86 3.32
N PRO A 346 33.38 -12.41 4.51
CA PRO A 346 34.72 -12.90 4.83
C PRO A 346 35.15 -14.11 4.01
N LEU A 347 34.20 -14.97 3.59
CA LEU A 347 34.49 -16.15 2.75
C LEU A 347 34.95 -15.74 1.36
N VAL A 348 34.26 -14.77 0.77
CA VAL A 348 34.65 -14.19 -0.52
C VAL A 348 35.97 -13.42 -0.39
N ALA A 349 36.18 -12.73 0.73
CA ALA A 349 37.38 -11.94 0.97
C ALA A 349 38.62 -12.76 1.35
N GLY A 350 38.45 -14.03 1.78
CA GLY A 350 39.51 -14.86 2.34
C GLY A 350 40.08 -14.33 3.66
N ARG A 351 39.46 -13.31 4.28
CA ARG A 351 39.99 -12.64 5.48
C ARG A 351 38.89 -11.94 6.27
N GLU A 352 39.13 -11.79 7.58
CA GLU A 352 38.28 -11.00 8.49
C GLU A 352 38.85 -9.58 8.65
N PRO A 353 38.12 -8.51 8.27
CA PRO A 353 38.55 -7.14 8.55
C PRO A 353 38.64 -6.86 10.05
N LYS A 354 39.62 -6.05 10.49
CA LYS A 354 39.72 -5.61 11.90
C LYS A 354 38.41 -4.94 12.34
N GLY A 355 37.89 -5.25 13.52
CA GLY A 355 36.65 -4.65 14.03
C GLY A 355 35.35 -5.08 13.34
N GLN A 356 35.38 -6.01 12.38
CA GLN A 356 34.18 -6.45 11.65
C GLN A 356 33.10 -6.98 12.60
N ARG A 357 33.47 -7.84 13.55
CA ARG A 357 32.56 -8.34 14.59
C ARG A 357 31.87 -7.23 15.38
N ALA A 358 32.57 -6.14 15.70
CA ALA A 358 31.98 -5.03 16.44
C ALA A 358 30.92 -4.32 15.61
N MET A 359 31.22 -4.02 14.34
CA MET A 359 30.26 -3.40 13.42
C MET A 359 29.03 -4.29 13.19
N VAL A 360 29.21 -5.61 13.06
CA VAL A 360 28.10 -6.56 12.94
C VAL A 360 27.21 -6.54 14.18
N ASN A 361 27.77 -6.47 15.39
CA ASN A 361 26.97 -6.36 16.60
C ASN A 361 26.24 -5.02 16.71
N ILE A 362 26.88 -3.91 16.32
CA ILE A 362 26.23 -2.58 16.28
C ILE A 362 25.05 -2.59 15.30
N LEU A 363 25.26 -3.14 14.10
CA LEU A 363 24.20 -3.27 13.09
C LEU A 363 23.05 -4.14 13.62
N PHE A 364 23.35 -5.26 14.27
CA PHE A 364 22.34 -6.13 14.86
C PHE A 364 21.50 -5.39 15.91
N THR A 365 22.16 -4.69 16.84
CA THR A 365 21.48 -3.93 17.89
C THR A 365 20.62 -2.82 17.29
N ALA A 366 21.12 -2.10 16.29
CA ALA A 366 20.35 -1.08 15.59
C ALA A 366 19.12 -1.66 14.87
N ALA A 367 19.30 -2.76 14.11
CA ALA A 367 18.21 -3.42 13.40
C ALA A 367 17.13 -3.95 14.37
N PHE A 368 17.56 -4.53 15.51
CA PHE A 368 16.64 -4.98 16.55
C PHE A 368 15.87 -3.82 17.17
N ALA A 369 16.55 -2.71 17.50
CA ALA A 369 15.92 -1.52 18.08
C ALA A 369 14.90 -0.90 17.12
N VAL A 370 15.23 -0.80 15.83
CA VAL A 370 14.29 -0.30 14.81
C VAL A 370 13.10 -1.25 14.65
N THR A 371 13.31 -2.56 14.64
CA THR A 371 12.24 -3.56 14.55
C THR A 371 11.30 -3.47 15.74
N ALA A 372 11.82 -3.53 16.97
CA ALA A 372 10.99 -3.47 18.17
C ALA A 372 10.29 -2.10 18.31
N GLY A 373 11.01 -1.02 17.99
CA GLY A 373 10.50 0.35 18.07
C GLY A 373 9.39 0.64 17.06
N SER A 374 9.55 0.20 15.81
CA SER A 374 8.51 0.34 14.76
C SER A 374 7.26 -0.43 15.10
N LEU A 375 7.38 -1.72 15.46
CA LEU A 375 6.23 -2.56 15.82
C LEU A 375 5.47 -1.98 17.03
N LEU A 376 6.18 -1.50 18.06
CA LEU A 376 5.54 -0.83 19.20
C LEU A 376 4.86 0.48 18.77
N GLY A 377 5.57 1.27 17.95
CA GLY A 377 5.07 2.51 17.38
C GLY A 377 3.75 2.33 16.65
N GLU A 378 3.68 1.36 15.74
CA GLU A 378 2.49 1.01 14.97
C GLU A 378 1.28 0.75 15.87
N VAL A 379 1.45 -0.03 16.94
CA VAL A 379 0.39 -0.32 17.91
C VAL A 379 -0.08 0.94 18.63
N LEU A 380 0.87 1.74 19.14
CA LEU A 380 0.53 2.99 19.82
C LEU A 380 -0.14 3.99 18.87
N GLY A 381 0.22 3.98 17.58
CA GLY A 381 -0.39 4.76 16.52
C GLY A 381 -1.84 4.36 16.27
N ILE A 382 -2.07 3.06 15.97
CA ILE A 382 -3.41 2.50 15.71
C ILE A 382 -4.33 2.69 16.93
N LYS A 383 -3.80 2.62 18.15
CA LYS A 383 -4.57 2.84 19.38
C LYS A 383 -4.80 4.31 19.71
N GLY A 384 -4.22 5.24 18.94
CA GLY A 384 -4.39 6.69 19.15
C GLY A 384 -3.58 7.26 20.32
N TYR A 385 -2.59 6.54 20.85
CA TYR A 385 -1.82 6.96 22.03
C TYR A 385 -0.69 7.95 21.73
N LEU A 386 -0.41 8.26 20.46
CA LEU A 386 0.72 9.11 20.06
C LEU A 386 0.35 10.56 19.72
N GLY A 387 -0.94 10.91 19.69
CA GLY A 387 -1.37 12.26 19.26
C GLY A 387 -0.75 12.64 17.90
N ASP A 388 -0.19 13.85 17.80
CA ASP A 388 0.44 14.36 16.57
C ASP A 388 1.77 13.66 16.20
N ALA A 389 2.36 12.87 17.10
CA ALA A 389 3.58 12.12 16.81
C ALA A 389 3.34 10.83 15.99
N TRP A 390 2.09 10.50 15.68
CA TRP A 390 1.68 9.28 14.98
C TRP A 390 2.44 9.06 13.65
N PHE A 391 2.67 10.11 12.86
CA PHE A 391 3.38 9.98 11.57
C PHE A 391 4.88 9.66 11.75
N TRP A 392 5.48 10.18 12.81
CA TRP A 392 6.92 10.05 13.06
C TRP A 392 7.28 8.77 13.77
N LEU A 393 6.52 8.42 14.81
CA LEU A 393 6.82 7.31 15.71
C LEU A 393 5.82 6.16 15.58
N GLY A 394 4.65 6.42 15.02
CA GLY A 394 3.52 5.49 14.99
C GLY A 394 3.35 4.78 13.66
N HIS A 395 2.13 4.89 13.12
CA HIS A 395 1.67 4.17 11.95
C HIS A 395 1.45 5.12 10.76
N GLN A 396 2.21 5.01 9.66
CA GLN A 396 2.04 5.87 8.48
C GLN A 396 0.80 5.55 7.64
N GLY A 397 0.17 4.39 7.85
CA GLY A 397 -1.11 4.08 7.23
C GLY A 397 -1.06 3.66 5.78
N TRP A 398 0.11 3.32 5.27
CA TRP A 398 0.30 2.74 3.95
C TRP A 398 0.77 1.30 4.08
N GLU A 399 0.04 0.37 3.47
CA GLU A 399 0.40 -1.04 3.40
C GLU A 399 1.86 -1.19 2.90
N TYR A 400 2.65 -2.05 3.56
CA TYR A 400 4.10 -2.25 3.38
C TYR A 400 5.03 -1.11 3.88
N LEU A 401 4.48 0.07 4.21
CA LEU A 401 5.21 1.22 4.75
C LEU A 401 4.58 1.73 6.06
N GLU A 402 4.05 0.82 6.87
CA GLU A 402 3.34 1.08 8.11
C GLU A 402 4.20 1.81 9.14
N LEU A 403 5.50 1.50 9.22
CA LEU A 403 6.38 2.07 10.23
C LEU A 403 6.53 3.60 10.13
N GLY A 404 6.53 4.26 11.30
CA GLY A 404 6.72 5.71 11.43
C GLY A 404 7.98 6.26 10.73
N ARG A 405 7.96 7.55 10.37
CA ARG A 405 9.01 8.18 9.57
C ARG A 405 10.40 8.11 10.19
N LEU A 406 10.51 8.23 11.51
CA LEU A 406 11.78 8.09 12.22
C LEU A 406 12.36 6.68 12.00
N TRP A 407 11.53 5.66 12.15
CA TRP A 407 11.94 4.27 11.98
C TRP A 407 12.39 3.99 10.54
N GLN A 408 11.77 4.62 9.54
CA GLN A 408 12.17 4.49 8.13
C GLN A 408 13.55 5.11 7.89
N ILE A 409 13.82 6.27 8.47
CA ILE A 409 15.13 6.94 8.38
C ILE A 409 16.21 6.09 9.04
N LEU A 410 15.93 5.54 10.22
CA LEU A 410 16.85 4.65 10.93
C LEU A 410 17.09 3.34 10.18
N LEU A 411 16.05 2.76 9.57
CA LEU A 411 16.17 1.58 8.71
C LEU A 411 17.08 1.87 7.51
N PHE A 412 16.85 2.99 6.82
CA PHE A 412 17.69 3.42 5.69
C PHE A 412 19.15 3.63 6.10
N GLY A 413 19.38 4.32 7.21
CA GLY A 413 20.72 4.48 7.80
C GLY A 413 21.37 3.14 8.14
N GLY A 414 20.60 2.19 8.68
CA GLY A 414 21.02 0.82 8.96
C GLY A 414 21.41 0.04 7.69
N LEU A 415 20.65 0.20 6.60
CA LEU A 415 20.97 -0.41 5.30
C LEU A 415 22.25 0.16 4.68
N ILE A 416 22.46 1.48 4.77
CA ILE A 416 23.73 2.10 4.36
C ILE A 416 24.88 1.55 5.22
N PHE A 417 24.69 1.48 6.54
CA PHE A 417 25.71 0.94 7.44
C PHE A 417 26.02 -0.53 7.13
N TRP A 418 25.01 -1.34 6.83
CA TRP A 418 25.18 -2.71 6.37
C TRP A 418 25.99 -2.79 5.07
N LEU A 419 25.72 -1.92 4.09
CA LEU A 419 26.51 -1.86 2.86
C LEU A 419 27.99 -1.56 3.17
N VAL A 420 28.27 -0.65 4.10
CA VAL A 420 29.63 -0.36 4.55
C VAL A 420 30.28 -1.59 5.21
N VAL A 421 29.55 -2.31 6.06
CA VAL A 421 30.03 -3.56 6.70
C VAL A 421 30.42 -4.60 5.65
N VAL A 422 29.57 -4.83 4.64
CA VAL A 422 29.83 -5.78 3.56
C VAL A 422 30.98 -5.30 2.66
N TYR A 423 30.96 -4.03 2.24
CA TYR A 423 32.01 -3.46 1.39
C TYR A 423 33.38 -3.49 2.05
N ARG A 424 33.48 -3.31 3.37
CA ARG A 424 34.76 -3.39 4.09
C ARG A 424 35.43 -4.76 3.97
N ALA A 425 34.64 -5.83 3.89
CA ALA A 425 35.15 -7.18 3.67
C ALA A 425 35.47 -7.42 2.19
N ILE A 426 34.57 -7.11 1.27
CA ILE A 426 34.67 -7.51 -0.15
C ILE A 426 35.47 -6.50 -1.01
N GLY A 427 35.50 -5.22 -0.63
CA GLY A 427 36.15 -4.13 -1.36
C GLY A 427 37.60 -4.37 -1.80
N PRO A 428 38.49 -4.96 -0.99
CA PRO A 428 39.84 -5.31 -1.41
C PRO A 428 39.88 -6.30 -2.58
N VAL A 429 38.97 -7.27 -2.60
CA VAL A 429 38.85 -8.24 -3.71
C VAL A 429 38.38 -7.52 -4.97
N LEU A 430 37.42 -6.61 -4.85
CA LEU A 430 36.91 -5.82 -5.98
C LEU A 430 37.96 -4.92 -6.62
N LYS A 431 38.95 -4.46 -5.83
CA LYS A 431 40.08 -3.64 -6.31
C LYS A 431 41.23 -4.48 -6.89
N GLY A 432 41.10 -5.80 -6.94
CA GLY A 432 42.17 -6.71 -7.35
C GLY A 432 43.35 -6.73 -6.37
N SER A 433 43.15 -6.30 -5.12
CA SER A 433 44.18 -6.17 -4.09
C SER A 433 44.25 -7.36 -3.13
N ALA A 434 43.55 -8.46 -3.45
CA ALA A 434 43.63 -9.71 -2.73
C ALA A 434 44.37 -10.73 -3.61
N ASN A 435 45.70 -10.64 -3.60
CA ASN A 435 46.61 -11.76 -3.84
C ASN A 435 47.32 -12.06 -2.52
#